data_AF-A0A840J5E8-F1
#
_entry.id   AF-A0A840J5E8-F1
#
_cell.length_a   1.000
_cell.length_b   1.000
_cell.length_c   1.000
_cell.angle_alpha   90.00
_cell.angle_beta   90.00
_cell.angle_gamma   90.00
#
_symmetry.space_group_name_H-M   'P 1'
#
loop_
_entity.id
_entity.type
_entity.pdbx_description
1 polymer ?
#
loop_
_entity_poly.entity_id
_entity_poly.type
_entity_poly.pdbx_seq_one_letter_code
_entity_poly.pdbx_strand_id
1 'polypeptide(L)' 'MTGLAQLADDLVDVQLDRFPTAASLLGRPGRDHLLPDYSDPAEAAYSVARAWAAIHRSRMA' A
#
# COMPACT_ATOMS: atom_id res chain seq x y z
N MET A 1 18.36 -8.04 0.26
CA MET A 1 17.57 -6.85 0.63
C MET A 1 17.35 -6.87 2.13
N THR A 2 17.44 -5.71 2.80
CA THR A 2 17.18 -5.61 4.25
C THR A 2 15.68 -5.69 4.53
N GLY A 3 15.29 -6.06 5.75
CA GLY A 3 13.86 -6.11 6.14
C GLY A 3 13.13 -4.77 6.01
N LEU A 4 13.85 -3.65 6.12
CA LEU A 4 13.32 -2.31 5.92
C LEU A 4 12.95 -2.04 4.44
N ALA A 5 13.79 -2.50 3.50
CA ALA A 5 13.53 -2.34 2.07
C ALA A 5 12.28 -3.13 1.66
N GLN A 6 12.15 -4.37 2.14
CA GLN A 6 10.95 -5.17 1.90
C GLN A 6 9.69 -4.51 2.48
N LEU A 7 9.77 -4.00 3.72
CA LEU A 7 8.65 -3.28 4.34
C LEU A 7 8.24 -2.03 3.54
N ALA A 8 9.21 -1.31 2.97
CA ALA A 8 8.92 -0.16 2.13
C ALA A 8 8.23 -0.55 0.81
N ASP A 9 8.68 -1.63 0.17
CA ASP A 9 8.06 -2.16 -1.05
C ASP A 9 6.61 -2.62 -0.78
N ASP A 10 6.39 -3.40 0.29
CA ASP A 10 5.07 -3.87 0.70
C ASP A 10 4.09 -2.71 0.98
N LEU A 11 4.59 -1.63 1.62
CA LEU A 11 3.82 -0.42 1.88
C LEU A 11 3.42 0.32 0.62
N VAL A 12 4.32 0.38 -0.37
CA VAL A 12 4.02 0.99 -1.66
C VAL A 12 2.93 0.19 -2.37
N ASP A 13 2.98 -1.13 -2.34
CA ASP A 13 1.95 -1.97 -2.97
C ASP A 13 0.57 -1.78 -2.32
N VAL A 14 0.49 -1.80 -0.98
CA VAL A 14 -0.76 -1.46 -0.25
C VAL A 14 -1.31 -0.09 -0.69
N GLN A 15 -0.42 0.87 -0.90
CA GLN A 15 -0.82 2.22 -1.27
C GLN A 15 -1.30 2.33 -2.72
N LEU A 16 -0.67 1.60 -3.63
CA LEU A 16 -1.07 1.54 -5.03
C LEU A 16 -2.34 0.71 -5.23
N ASP A 17 -2.61 -0.27 -4.36
CA ASP A 17 -3.87 -1.00 -4.38
C ASP A 17 -5.03 -0.13 -3.87
N ARG A 18 -4.78 0.76 -2.90
CA ARG A 18 -5.76 1.75 -2.45
C ARG A 18 -6.01 2.85 -3.49
N PHE A 19 -4.94 3.32 -4.14
CA PHE A 19 -4.99 4.42 -5.09
C PHE A 19 -4.36 3.98 -6.44
N PRO A 20 -5.03 3.13 -7.22
CA PRO A 20 -4.48 2.58 -8.46
C PRO A 20 -4.12 3.64 -9.49
N THR A 21 -4.81 4.77 -9.49
CA THR A 21 -4.51 5.91 -10.37
C THR A 21 -3.13 6.54 -10.08
N ALA A 22 -2.61 6.41 -8.86
CA ALA A 22 -1.26 6.85 -8.53
C ALA A 22 -0.19 6.00 -9.23
N ALA A 23 -0.49 4.73 -9.55
CA ALA A 23 0.43 3.88 -10.29
C ALA A 23 0.71 4.46 -11.68
N SER A 24 -0.33 4.91 -12.39
CA SER A 24 -0.20 5.55 -13.69
C SER A 24 0.62 6.86 -13.62
N LEU A 25 0.39 7.68 -12.59
CA LEU A 25 1.17 8.91 -12.36
C LEU A 25 2.66 8.65 -12.11
N LEU A 26 2.98 7.49 -11.53
CA LEU A 26 4.35 7.06 -11.24
C LEU A 26 4.96 6.21 -12.37
N GLY A 27 4.27 6.05 -13.50
CA GLY A 27 4.74 5.22 -14.62
C GLY A 27 4.82 3.72 -14.29
N ARG A 28 4.02 3.25 -13.32
CA ARG A 28 3.96 1.85 -12.90
C ARG A 28 2.79 1.14 -13.60
N PRO A 29 3.04 0.26 -14.58
CA PRO A 29 1.98 -0.39 -15.34
C PRO A 29 1.24 -1.44 -14.50
N GLY A 30 0.05 -1.83 -14.96
CA GLY A 30 -0.71 -2.98 -14.44
C GLY A 30 -1.95 -2.63 -13.62
N ARG A 31 -2.13 -1.36 -13.25
CA ARG A 31 -3.30 -0.87 -12.49
C ARG A 31 -4.13 0.17 -13.25
N ASP A 32 -3.79 0.45 -14.51
CA ASP A 32 -4.40 1.52 -15.32
C ASP A 32 -5.90 1.32 -15.62
N HIS A 33 -6.39 0.09 -15.45
CA HIS A 33 -7.78 -0.29 -15.67
C HIS A 33 -8.63 -0.25 -14.39
N LEU A 34 -8.03 0.07 -13.25
CA LEU A 34 -8.67 0.04 -11.94
C LEU A 34 -9.06 1.45 -11.48
N LEU A 35 -10.14 1.54 -10.72
CA LEU A 35 -10.55 2.74 -10.01
C LEU A 35 -10.43 2.51 -8.49
N PRO A 36 -10.22 3.58 -7.69
CA PRO A 36 -10.23 3.45 -6.24
C PRO A 36 -11.60 2.96 -5.74
N ASP A 37 -11.58 1.97 -4.84
CA ASP A 37 -12.78 1.46 -4.15
C ASP A 37 -12.94 2.17 -2.81
N TYR A 38 -13.94 3.04 -2.65
CA TYR A 38 -14.20 3.77 -1.40
C TYR A 38 -15.21 3.10 -0.47
N SER A 39 -15.51 1.82 -0.68
CA SER A 39 -16.39 1.07 0.21
C SER A 39 -15.81 0.91 1.62
N ASP A 40 -16.68 0.76 2.62
CA ASP A 40 -16.27 0.55 4.01
C ASP A 40 -15.37 -0.68 4.20
N PRO A 41 -15.63 -1.84 3.55
CA PRO A 41 -14.72 -2.98 3.63
C PRO A 41 -13.32 -2.68 3.11
N ALA A 42 -13.21 -1.91 2.01
CA ALA A 42 -11.92 -1.53 1.44
C ALA A 42 -11.16 -0.56 2.37
N GLU A 43 -11.85 0.39 3.01
CA GLU A 43 -11.25 1.30 3.99
C GLU A 43 -10.79 0.56 5.25
N ALA A 44 -11.57 -0.42 5.73
CA ALA A 44 -11.20 -1.25 6.86
C ALA A 44 -9.93 -2.07 6.56
N ALA A 45 -9.86 -2.72 5.38
CA ALA A 45 -8.69 -3.47 4.95
C ALA A 45 -7.44 -2.58 4.86
N TYR A 46 -7.58 -1.40 4.26
CA TYR A 46 -6.49 -0.42 4.15
C TYR A 46 -6.00 0.07 5.53
N SER A 47 -6.93 0.34 6.45
CA SER A 47 -6.60 0.75 7.82
C SER A 47 -5.82 -0.32 8.58
N VAL A 48 -6.20 -1.60 8.44
CA VAL A 48 -5.47 -2.73 9.03
C VAL A 48 -4.04 -2.83 8.47
N ALA A 49 -3.88 -2.69 7.15
CA ALA A 49 -2.58 -2.76 6.50
C ALA A 49 -1.62 -1.65 6.99
N ARG A 50 -2.12 -0.41 7.15
CA ARG A 50 -1.33 0.69 7.73
C ARG A 50 -0.97 0.46 9.19
N ALA A 51 -1.88 -0.09 10.00
CA ALA A 51 -1.62 -0.41 11.40
C ALA A 51 -0.52 -1.48 11.53
N TRP A 52 -0.55 -2.51 10.69
CA TRP A 52 0.50 -3.55 10.65
C TRP A 52 1.88 -2.97 10.32
N ALA A 53 1.94 -2.05 9.36
CA ALA A 53 3.20 -1.41 8.98
C ALA A 53 3.76 -0.51 10.09
N ALA A 54 2.90 0.20 10.82
CA ALA A 54 3.30 0.98 11.99
C ALA A 54 3.92 0.09 13.09
N ILE A 55 3.33 -1.09 13.34
CA ILE A 55 3.87 -2.06 14.31
C ILE A 55 5.25 -2.58 13.89
N HIS A 56 5.44 -2.89 12.60
CA HIS A 56 6.73 -3.38 12.09
C HIS A 56 7.83 -2.32 12.20
N ARG A 57 7.51 -1.06 11.90
CA ARG A 57 8.45 0.05 12.11
C ARG A 57 8.91 0.17 13.56
N SER A 58 7.99 0.07 14.53
CA SER A 58 8.31 0.16 15.96
C SER A 58 9.19 -0.97 16.48
N ARG A 59 9.29 -2.09 15.75
CA ARG A 59 10.16 -3.23 16.10
C ARG A 59 11.57 -3.13 15.50
N MET A 60 11.77 -2.25 14.53
CA MET A 60 13.06 -2.04 13.86
C MET A 60 13.80 -0.77 14.35
N ALA A 61 13.17 0.02 15.23
CA ALA A 61 13.76 1.18 15.89
C ALA A 61 14.37 0.79 17.24
#